data_AF-A0A0D8XNB8-F1
#
_entry.id   AF-A0A0D8XNB8-F1
#
_cell.length_a   1.000
_cell.length_b   1.000
_cell.length_c   1.000
_cell.angle_alpha   90.00
_cell.angle_beta   90.00
_cell.angle_gamma   90.00
#
_symmetry.space_group_name_H-M   'P 1'
#
loop_
_entity.id
_entity.type
_entity.pdbx_description
1 polymer ?
#
loop_
_entity_poly.entity_id
_entity_poly.type
_entity_poly.pdbx_seq_one_letter_code
_entity_poly.pdbx_strand_id
1 'polypeptide(L)'
;MIGKILPRQIAAAFRTNVFDSKKGRVYASFIESMKEHHQLRLQSLDRKLKEVDEFRKANITNSTIKIIHHLSHRVLSRNSRFVQVGSSVNGLSCDNSDIDLVFFPTDAARRNSFMKDFFGNGDFKTSFMTVMSRIVTRELNNIGVPVESSVALHHLRVGLYKYFHECFVKSSQ
;
A
#
# COMPACT_ATOMS: atom_id res chain seq x y z
N MET A 1 19.63 33.10 71.57
CA MET A 1 20.15 33.48 70.24
C MET A 1 19.29 32.81 69.19
N ILE A 2 18.48 33.58 68.46
CA ILE A 2 17.61 33.09 67.38
C ILE A 2 18.26 33.52 66.06
N GLY A 3 18.79 32.54 65.32
CA GLY A 3 19.38 32.71 64.00
C GLY A 3 18.40 32.24 62.92
N LYS A 4 18.12 33.16 61.99
CA LYS A 4 17.26 33.08 60.79
C LYS A 4 17.67 31.93 59.84
N ILE A 5 16.76 31.47 58.94
CA ILE A 5 16.86 31.53 57.46
C ILE A 5 15.73 30.71 56.76
N LEU A 6 14.89 31.45 56.00
CA LEU A 6 14.09 31.16 54.78
C LEU A 6 13.41 29.79 54.52
N PRO A 7 12.09 29.82 54.17
CA PRO A 7 11.51 28.99 53.13
C PRO A 7 11.39 29.80 51.82
N ARG A 8 12.40 29.76 50.94
CA ARG A 8 12.33 30.36 49.58
C ARG A 8 12.13 29.35 48.44
N GLN A 9 12.06 28.06 48.72
CA GLN A 9 12.09 27.05 47.64
C GLN A 9 10.73 26.49 47.21
N ILE A 10 9.62 26.82 47.90
CA ILE A 10 8.30 26.27 47.54
C ILE A 10 7.56 27.14 46.49
N ALA A 11 7.86 28.43 46.38
CA ALA A 11 7.19 29.32 45.43
C ALA A 11 7.68 29.19 43.97
N ALA A 12 8.86 28.60 43.74
CA ALA A 12 9.43 28.44 42.40
C ALA A 12 8.86 27.22 41.65
N ALA A 13 8.54 26.13 42.37
CA ALA A 13 8.04 24.89 41.77
C ALA A 13 6.55 24.95 41.36
N PHE A 14 5.76 25.87 41.94
CA PHE A 14 4.36 26.07 41.56
C PHE A 14 4.16 27.02 40.37
N ARG A 15 5.15 27.86 40.03
CA ARG A 15 5.02 28.81 38.91
C ARG A 15 5.28 28.20 37.55
N THR A 16 6.07 27.13 37.46
CA THR A 16 6.36 26.43 36.20
C THR A 16 5.16 25.62 35.69
N ASN A 17 4.41 24.94 36.57
CA ASN A 17 3.24 24.15 36.16
C ASN A 17 2.00 25.00 35.78
N VAL A 18 1.86 26.21 36.32
CA VAL A 18 0.74 27.11 35.97
C VAL A 18 0.98 27.80 34.63
N PHE A 19 2.23 28.03 34.23
CA PHE A 19 2.56 28.64 32.94
C PHE A 19 2.39 27.67 31.77
N ASP A 20 2.74 26.40 31.93
CA ASP A 20 2.53 25.38 30.89
C ASP A 20 1.05 25.02 30.69
N SER A 21 0.27 24.94 31.78
CA SER A 21 -1.18 24.70 31.67
C SER A 21 -1.95 25.87 31.04
N LYS A 22 -1.50 27.12 31.26
CA LYS A 22 -2.07 28.29 30.59
C LYS A 22 -1.71 28.34 29.10
N LYS A 23 -0.47 28.02 28.72
CA LYS A 23 -0.08 27.91 27.30
C LYS A 23 -0.87 26.82 26.58
N GLY A 24 -1.05 25.65 27.20
CA GLY A 24 -1.89 24.58 26.67
C GLY A 24 -3.37 24.97 26.48
N ARG A 25 -3.95 25.73 27.42
CA ARG A 25 -5.33 26.25 27.29
C ARG A 25 -5.48 27.27 26.16
N VAL A 26 -4.53 28.19 26.01
CA VAL A 26 -4.55 29.20 24.93
C VAL A 26 -4.39 28.54 23.56
N TYR A 27 -3.52 27.52 23.47
CA TYR A 27 -3.38 26.72 22.25
C TYR A 27 -4.65 25.94 21.91
N ALA A 28 -5.28 25.33 22.91
CA ALA A 28 -6.54 24.61 22.73
C ALA A 28 -7.67 25.56 22.30
N SER A 29 -7.81 26.73 22.93
CA SER A 29 -8.82 27.73 22.54
C SER A 29 -8.58 28.29 21.13
N PHE A 30 -7.31 28.47 20.74
CA PHE A 30 -6.96 28.87 19.38
C PHE A 30 -7.32 27.79 18.36
N ILE A 31 -7.01 26.52 18.64
CA ILE A 31 -7.37 25.40 17.76
C ILE A 31 -8.89 25.27 17.63
N GLU A 32 -9.65 25.38 18.72
CA GLU A 32 -11.11 25.32 18.67
C GLU A 32 -11.70 26.50 17.89
N SER A 33 -11.20 27.72 18.09
CA SER A 33 -11.62 28.89 17.30
C SER A 33 -11.31 28.73 15.81
N MET A 34 -10.13 28.18 15.46
CA MET A 34 -9.76 27.90 14.08
C MET A 34 -10.60 26.79 13.45
N LYS A 35 -10.94 25.73 14.21
CA LYS A 35 -11.85 24.67 13.76
C LYS A 35 -13.25 25.21 13.48
N GLU A 36 -13.76 26.07 14.36
CA GLU A 36 -15.08 26.69 14.20
C GLU A 36 -15.09 27.63 12.98
N HIS A 37 -14.06 28.46 12.83
CA HIS A 37 -13.93 29.38 11.69
C HIS A 37 -13.81 28.66 10.34
N HIS A 38 -13.20 27.46 10.31
CA HIS A 38 -13.03 26.67 9.10
C HIS A 38 -13.96 25.46 9.02
N GLN A 39 -14.98 25.36 9.88
CA GLN A 39 -15.80 24.17 10.05
C GLN A 39 -16.43 23.71 8.73
N LEU A 40 -16.98 24.63 7.94
CA LEU A 40 -17.59 24.31 6.64
C LEU A 40 -16.57 23.77 5.62
N ARG A 41 -15.33 24.30 5.64
CA ARG A 41 -14.25 23.82 4.76
C ARG A 41 -13.79 22.43 5.19
N LEU A 42 -13.66 22.19 6.49
CA LEU A 42 -13.33 20.89 7.06
C LEU A 42 -14.40 19.84 6.73
N GLN A 43 -15.68 20.17 6.90
CA GLN A 43 -16.79 19.29 6.53
C GLN A 43 -16.83 19.01 5.03
N SER A 44 -16.55 20.01 4.19
CA SER A 44 -16.45 19.83 2.73
C SER A 44 -15.29 18.90 2.36
N LEU A 45 -14.14 19.03 3.04
CA LEU A 45 -13.00 18.15 2.85
C LEU A 45 -13.33 16.71 3.27
N ASP A 46 -13.91 16.52 4.44
CA ASP A 46 -14.33 15.19 4.93
C ASP A 46 -15.32 14.52 3.97
N ARG A 47 -16.27 15.28 3.43
CA ARG A 47 -17.21 14.76 2.43
C ARG A 47 -16.47 14.30 1.17
N LYS A 48 -15.57 15.14 0.63
CA LYS A 48 -14.77 14.78 -0.55
C LYS A 48 -13.88 13.56 -0.30
N LEU A 49 -13.29 13.44 0.89
CA LEU A 49 -12.48 12.27 1.26
C LEU A 49 -13.34 11.00 1.28
N LYS A 50 -14.54 11.06 1.88
CA LYS A 50 -15.48 9.93 1.87
C LYS A 50 -15.93 9.55 0.46
N GLU A 51 -16.27 10.53 -0.38
CA GLU A 51 -16.64 10.29 -1.77
C GLU A 51 -15.52 9.58 -2.54
N VAL A 52 -14.27 10.01 -2.35
CA VAL A 52 -13.11 9.35 -2.95
C VAL A 52 -12.91 7.94 -2.40
N ASP A 53 -13.04 7.73 -1.08
CA ASP A 53 -12.87 6.40 -0.48
C ASP A 53 -13.95 5.40 -0.94
N GLU A 54 -15.20 5.84 -1.06
CA GLU A 54 -16.29 4.99 -1.57
C GLU A 54 -16.06 4.66 -3.06
N PHE A 55 -15.59 5.62 -3.86
CA PHE A 55 -15.22 5.38 -5.25
C PHE A 55 -14.07 4.34 -5.37
N ARG A 56 -13.05 4.42 -4.49
CA ARG A 56 -11.96 3.43 -4.46
C ARG A 56 -12.45 2.01 -4.15
N LYS A 57 -13.36 1.85 -3.19
CA LYS A 57 -13.90 0.53 -2.80
C LYS A 57 -14.69 -0.14 -3.93
N ALA A 58 -15.37 0.65 -4.77
CA ALA A 58 -16.19 0.14 -5.87
C ALA A 58 -15.37 -0.29 -7.10
N ASN A 59 -14.12 0.17 -7.24
CA ASN A 59 -13.38 0.12 -8.51
C ASN A 59 -12.39 -1.05 -8.68
N ILE A 60 -12.49 -2.13 -7.89
CA ILE A 60 -11.89 -3.39 -8.35
C ILE A 60 -12.73 -3.91 -9.52
N THR A 61 -12.23 -3.65 -10.73
CA THR A 61 -12.96 -3.97 -11.95
C THR A 61 -13.12 -5.49 -12.10
N ASN A 62 -14.32 -5.92 -12.50
CA ASN A 62 -14.61 -7.34 -12.81
C ASN A 62 -13.63 -7.94 -13.83
N SER A 63 -13.03 -7.13 -14.69
CA SER A 63 -11.97 -7.52 -15.62
C SER A 63 -10.69 -7.98 -14.91
N THR A 64 -10.24 -7.25 -13.89
CA THR A 64 -9.06 -7.61 -13.10
C THR A 64 -9.23 -8.96 -12.42
N ILE A 65 -10.40 -9.20 -11.82
CA ILE A 65 -10.71 -10.48 -11.17
C ILE A 65 -10.66 -11.63 -12.18
N LYS A 66 -11.19 -11.43 -13.39
CA LYS A 66 -11.14 -12.43 -14.47
C LYS A 66 -9.71 -12.73 -14.91
N ILE A 67 -8.86 -11.71 -15.07
CA ILE A 67 -7.44 -11.88 -15.42
C ILE A 67 -6.72 -12.67 -14.34
N ILE A 68 -6.86 -12.29 -13.07
CA ILE A 68 -6.21 -12.98 -11.93
C ILE A 68 -6.66 -14.44 -11.87
N HIS A 69 -7.96 -14.70 -12.05
CA HIS A 69 -8.51 -16.06 -12.05
C HIS A 69 -7.94 -16.89 -13.20
N HIS A 70 -7.89 -16.34 -14.41
CA HIS A 70 -7.30 -17.00 -15.58
C HIS A 70 -5.82 -17.33 -15.37
N LEU A 71 -5.03 -16.35 -14.94
CA LEU A 71 -3.60 -16.55 -14.65
C LEU A 71 -3.40 -17.61 -13.56
N SER A 72 -4.20 -17.57 -12.50
CA SER A 72 -4.12 -18.56 -11.42
C SER A 72 -4.39 -19.98 -11.92
N HIS A 73 -5.30 -20.16 -12.87
CA HIS A 73 -5.65 -21.48 -13.40
C HIS A 73 -4.65 -21.99 -14.46
N ARG A 74 -4.06 -21.09 -15.25
CA ARG A 74 -3.25 -21.46 -16.44
C ARG A 74 -1.75 -21.42 -16.19
N VAL A 75 -1.29 -20.56 -15.28
CA VAL A 75 0.14 -20.35 -14.99
C VAL A 75 0.60 -21.24 -13.83
N LEU A 76 -0.27 -21.46 -12.84
CA LEU A 76 0.12 -22.06 -11.57
C LEU A 76 -0.22 -23.54 -11.46
N SER A 77 0.59 -24.25 -10.69
CA SER A 77 0.29 -25.60 -10.24
C SER A 77 -0.74 -25.58 -9.09
N ARG A 78 -1.39 -26.72 -8.82
CA ARG A 78 -2.34 -26.87 -7.68
C ARG A 78 -1.74 -26.52 -6.31
N ASN A 79 -0.42 -26.55 -6.17
CA ASN A 79 0.30 -26.28 -4.91
C ASN A 79 0.91 -24.87 -4.87
N SER A 80 0.38 -23.96 -5.69
CA SER A 80 0.81 -22.56 -5.79
C SER A 80 -0.39 -21.67 -6.06
N ARG A 81 -0.32 -20.43 -5.60
CA ARG A 81 -1.34 -19.40 -5.85
C ARG A 81 -0.70 -18.05 -6.11
N PHE A 82 -1.41 -17.17 -6.80
CA PHE A 82 -1.12 -15.75 -6.76
C PHE A 82 -1.80 -15.14 -5.54
N VAL A 83 -1.04 -14.37 -4.77
CA VAL A 83 -1.55 -13.59 -3.65
C VAL A 83 -1.51 -12.13 -4.07
N GLN A 84 -2.66 -11.49 -4.06
CA GLN A 84 -2.76 -10.07 -4.33
C GLN A 84 -2.19 -9.28 -3.15
N VAL A 85 -1.37 -8.28 -3.44
CA VAL A 85 -0.74 -7.40 -2.44
C VAL A 85 -0.83 -5.94 -2.89
N GLY A 86 -0.23 -5.02 -2.12
CA GLY A 86 -0.14 -3.62 -2.49
C GLY A 86 -1.45 -2.84 -2.33
N SER A 87 -1.62 -1.80 -3.15
CA SER A 87 -2.74 -0.86 -3.08
C SER A 87 -4.10 -1.54 -3.30
N SER A 88 -4.08 -2.63 -4.07
CA SER A 88 -5.28 -3.36 -4.45
C SER A 88 -5.94 -4.16 -3.31
N VAL A 89 -5.26 -4.36 -2.18
CA VAL A 89 -5.82 -5.03 -0.98
C VAL A 89 -5.90 -4.12 0.25
N ASN A 90 -5.22 -2.98 0.25
CA ASN A 90 -5.19 -2.06 1.40
C ASN A 90 -6.26 -0.95 1.33
N GLY A 91 -7.10 -0.94 0.29
CA GLY A 91 -8.15 0.06 0.09
C GLY A 91 -7.64 1.42 -0.44
N LEU A 92 -6.37 1.50 -0.82
CA LEU A 92 -5.76 2.72 -1.37
C LEU A 92 -5.58 2.64 -2.90
N SER A 93 -6.19 1.66 -3.56
CA SER A 93 -6.20 1.57 -5.03
C SER A 93 -6.99 2.71 -5.65
N CYS A 94 -6.43 3.31 -6.69
CA CYS A 94 -7.09 4.23 -7.61
C CYS A 94 -7.29 3.55 -8.98
N ASP A 95 -8.04 4.20 -9.88
CA ASP A 95 -8.38 3.66 -11.21
C ASP A 95 -7.17 3.26 -12.06
N ASN A 96 -6.02 3.89 -11.80
CA ASN A 96 -4.75 3.64 -12.48
C ASN A 96 -3.74 2.89 -11.60
N SER A 97 -4.19 2.25 -10.52
CA SER A 97 -3.30 1.45 -9.68
C SER A 97 -2.88 0.17 -10.38
N ASP A 98 -1.57 -0.08 -10.36
CA ASP A 98 -1.01 -1.38 -10.71
C ASP A 98 -1.59 -2.48 -9.79
N ILE A 99 -1.70 -3.70 -10.32
CA ILE A 99 -2.12 -4.88 -9.56
C ILE A 99 -0.89 -5.70 -9.23
N ASP A 100 -0.53 -5.73 -7.95
CA ASP A 100 0.61 -6.49 -7.47
C ASP A 100 0.20 -7.93 -7.13
N LEU A 101 0.86 -8.90 -7.77
CA LEU A 101 0.65 -10.33 -7.54
C LEU A 101 1.96 -10.98 -7.08
N VAL A 102 1.87 -11.76 -6.01
CA VAL A 102 3.00 -12.55 -5.48
C VAL A 102 2.78 -14.03 -5.76
N PHE A 103 3.74 -14.67 -6.40
CA PHE A 103 3.78 -16.13 -6.51
C PHE A 103 4.01 -16.74 -5.12
N PHE A 104 3.13 -17.66 -4.71
CA PHE A 104 3.17 -18.24 -3.38
C PHE A 104 2.94 -19.76 -3.41
N PRO A 105 3.97 -20.58 -3.14
CA PRO A 105 3.77 -22.00 -2.87
C PRO A 105 2.94 -22.21 -1.60
N THR A 106 1.87 -23.00 -1.69
CA THR A 106 0.93 -23.20 -0.57
C THR A 106 1.51 -24.13 0.49
N ASP A 107 2.20 -25.19 0.07
CA ASP A 107 2.92 -26.10 0.96
C ASP A 107 4.13 -25.44 1.63
N ALA A 108 4.27 -25.64 2.95
CA ALA A 108 5.31 -24.97 3.74
C ALA A 108 6.72 -25.46 3.40
N ALA A 109 6.90 -26.77 3.17
CA ALA A 109 8.21 -27.32 2.83
C ALA A 109 8.68 -26.82 1.46
N ARG A 110 7.79 -26.85 0.46
CA ARG A 110 8.05 -26.28 -0.87
C ARG A 110 8.32 -24.79 -0.83
N ARG A 111 7.56 -24.03 -0.03
CA ARG A 111 7.80 -22.59 0.12
C ARG A 111 9.19 -22.31 0.67
N ASN A 112 9.61 -23.03 1.71
CA ASN A 112 10.94 -22.85 2.29
C ASN A 112 12.05 -23.23 1.31
N SER A 113 11.89 -24.33 0.58
CA SER A 113 12.84 -24.72 -0.48
C SER A 113 12.90 -23.67 -1.58
N PHE A 114 11.74 -23.24 -2.09
CA PHE A 114 11.65 -22.21 -3.13
C PHE A 114 12.32 -20.92 -2.70
N MET A 115 12.08 -20.43 -1.48
CA MET A 115 12.70 -19.21 -0.98
C MET A 115 14.22 -19.38 -0.87
N LYS A 116 14.70 -20.51 -0.35
CA LYS A 116 16.14 -20.81 -0.29
C LYS A 116 16.78 -20.75 -1.67
N ASP A 117 16.17 -21.38 -2.68
CA ASP A 117 16.70 -21.38 -4.05
C ASP A 117 16.56 -19.99 -4.70
N PHE A 118 15.42 -19.32 -4.51
CA PHE A 118 15.13 -18.03 -5.14
C PHE A 118 16.03 -16.89 -4.64
N PHE A 119 16.45 -16.91 -3.37
CA PHE A 119 17.40 -15.92 -2.83
C PHE A 119 18.86 -16.39 -2.85
N GLY A 120 19.10 -17.70 -2.73
CA GLY A 120 20.44 -18.27 -2.63
C GLY A 120 21.04 -18.72 -3.96
N ASN A 121 20.24 -18.82 -5.03
CA ASN A 121 20.67 -19.29 -6.34
C ASN A 121 20.22 -18.32 -7.46
N GLY A 122 21.18 -17.54 -7.98
CA GLY A 122 20.94 -16.55 -9.02
C GLY A 122 20.46 -17.16 -10.34
N ASP A 123 20.96 -18.34 -10.72
CA ASP A 123 20.58 -19.03 -11.95
C ASP A 123 19.14 -19.56 -11.87
N PHE A 124 18.78 -20.13 -10.71
CA PHE A 124 17.40 -20.55 -10.44
C PHE A 124 16.46 -19.35 -10.53
N LYS A 125 16.80 -18.24 -9.89
CA LYS A 125 15.99 -17.02 -9.91
C LYS A 125 15.80 -16.49 -11.34
N THR A 126 16.88 -16.39 -12.11
CA THR A 126 16.85 -15.91 -13.50
C THR A 126 15.98 -16.81 -14.37
N SER A 127 16.17 -18.13 -14.24
CA SER A 127 15.38 -19.13 -14.97
C SER A 127 13.90 -19.06 -14.60
N PHE A 128 13.59 -18.99 -13.30
CA PHE A 128 12.23 -18.88 -12.81
C PHE A 128 11.54 -17.62 -13.33
N MET A 129 12.19 -16.45 -13.20
CA MET A 129 11.63 -15.18 -13.66
C MET A 129 11.41 -15.17 -15.18
N THR A 130 12.32 -15.77 -15.95
CA THR A 130 12.21 -15.87 -17.41
C THR A 130 11.08 -16.81 -17.86
N VAL A 131 10.92 -17.94 -17.18
CA VAL A 131 9.83 -18.88 -17.48
C VAL A 131 8.49 -18.27 -17.11
N MET A 132 8.40 -17.66 -15.92
CA MET A 132 7.17 -17.04 -15.44
C MET A 132 6.74 -15.89 -16.35
N SER A 133 7.67 -15.01 -16.76
CA SER A 133 7.35 -13.90 -17.66
C SER A 133 6.80 -14.38 -19.01
N ARG A 134 7.41 -15.41 -19.60
CA ARG A 134 6.96 -16.00 -20.87
C ARG A 134 5.56 -16.61 -20.76
N ILE A 135 5.30 -17.39 -19.71
CA ILE A 135 4.00 -18.02 -19.53
C ILE A 135 2.92 -16.96 -19.28
N VAL A 136 3.16 -16.02 -18.38
CA VAL A 136 2.20 -14.94 -18.07
C VAL A 136 1.89 -14.11 -19.33
N THR A 137 2.91 -13.69 -20.08
CA THR A 137 2.73 -12.94 -21.34
C THR A 137 1.87 -13.71 -22.33
N ARG A 138 2.16 -15.00 -22.53
CA ARG A 138 1.39 -15.85 -23.44
C ARG A 138 -0.07 -15.95 -23.00
N GLU A 139 -0.32 -16.21 -21.72
CA GLU A 139 -1.69 -16.36 -21.23
C GLU A 139 -2.49 -15.05 -21.23
N LEU A 140 -1.84 -13.89 -21.06
CA LEU A 140 -2.47 -12.57 -21.23
C LEU A 140 -2.86 -12.32 -22.69
N ASN A 141 -1.96 -12.60 -23.64
CA ASN A 141 -2.26 -12.51 -25.06
C ASN A 141 -3.44 -13.43 -25.45
N ASN A 142 -3.51 -14.64 -24.88
CA ASN A 142 -4.60 -15.60 -25.15
C ASN A 142 -5.99 -15.09 -24.74
N ILE A 143 -6.08 -14.18 -23.77
CA ILE A 143 -7.35 -13.61 -23.30
C ILE A 143 -7.63 -12.21 -23.88
N GLY A 144 -6.89 -11.81 -24.92
CA GLY A 144 -7.07 -10.52 -25.59
C GLY A 144 -6.56 -9.34 -24.78
N VAL A 145 -5.61 -9.57 -23.86
CA VAL A 145 -4.91 -8.52 -23.10
C VAL A 145 -3.46 -8.47 -23.62
N PRO A 146 -3.22 -7.90 -24.82
CA PRO A 146 -1.88 -7.87 -25.40
C PRO A 146 -0.90 -7.13 -24.49
N VAL A 147 0.25 -7.75 -24.25
CA VAL A 147 1.36 -7.13 -23.53
C VAL A 147 2.21 -6.34 -24.53
N GLU A 148 2.24 -5.01 -24.41
CA GLU A 148 3.04 -4.14 -25.28
C GLU A 148 4.52 -4.22 -24.95
N SER A 149 4.82 -4.15 -23.66
CA SER A 149 6.17 -4.22 -23.13
C SER A 149 6.16 -4.92 -21.79
N SER A 150 7.27 -5.59 -21.48
CA SER A 150 7.46 -6.22 -20.19
C SER A 150 8.93 -6.25 -19.80
N VAL A 151 9.18 -6.31 -18.50
CA VAL A 151 10.53 -6.32 -17.92
C VAL A 151 10.59 -7.32 -16.78
N ALA A 152 11.62 -8.17 -16.80
CA ALA A 152 11.91 -9.15 -15.76
C ALA A 152 13.16 -8.74 -14.98
N LEU A 153 12.95 -8.08 -13.83
CA LEU A 153 13.98 -7.55 -12.95
C LEU A 153 14.39 -8.61 -11.92
N HIS A 154 15.22 -9.56 -12.35
CA HIS A 154 15.68 -10.69 -11.52
C HIS A 154 16.86 -10.31 -10.59
N HIS A 155 17.62 -9.25 -10.90
CA HIS A 155 18.73 -8.79 -10.06
C HIS A 155 18.31 -8.07 -8.77
N LEU A 156 17.03 -7.68 -8.66
CA LEU A 156 16.49 -7.06 -7.43
C LEU A 156 16.44 -8.06 -6.29
N ARG A 157 16.50 -7.62 -5.02
CA ARG A 157 16.36 -8.51 -3.86
C ARG A 157 15.12 -9.41 -4.00
N VAL A 158 13.98 -8.80 -4.28
CA VAL A 158 12.75 -9.51 -4.68
C VAL A 158 12.64 -9.42 -6.20
N GLY A 159 12.67 -10.55 -6.89
CA GLY A 159 12.52 -10.57 -8.34
C GLY A 159 11.15 -10.03 -8.75
N LEU A 160 11.12 -9.12 -9.72
CA LEU A 160 9.89 -8.47 -10.18
C LEU A 160 9.69 -8.71 -11.67
N TYR A 161 8.46 -9.07 -12.05
CA TYR A 161 8.02 -9.08 -13.44
C TYR A 161 6.94 -8.01 -13.60
N LYS A 162 7.23 -6.99 -14.41
CA LYS A 162 6.29 -5.92 -14.73
C LYS A 162 5.91 -5.99 -16.20
N TYR A 163 4.62 -5.88 -16.49
CA TYR A 163 4.10 -5.80 -17.85
C TYR A 163 3.21 -4.55 -17.98
N PHE A 164 3.10 -4.05 -19.20
CA PHE A 164 2.29 -2.90 -19.55
C PHE A 164 1.24 -3.32 -20.59
N HIS A 165 0.02 -2.84 -20.40
CA HIS A 165 -1.12 -3.06 -21.28
C HIS A 165 -1.82 -1.72 -21.51
N GLU A 166 -2.19 -1.41 -22.75
CA GLU A 166 -2.96 -0.21 -23.09
C GLU A 166 -4.25 -0.17 -22.26
N CYS A 167 -4.36 0.84 -21.40
CA CYS A 167 -5.68 1.26 -20.95
C CYS A 167 -6.42 1.74 -22.20
N PHE A 168 -7.48 1.04 -22.60
CA PHE A 168 -8.45 1.55 -23.57
C PHE A 168 -8.80 2.99 -23.20
N VAL A 169 -8.18 3.96 -23.87
CA VAL A 169 -8.69 5.31 -23.94
C VAL A 169 -9.98 5.14 -24.73
N LYS A 170 -11.11 5.05 -24.02
CA LYS A 170 -12.40 5.31 -24.64
C LYS A 170 -12.31 6.73 -25.18
N SER A 171 -11.95 6.82 -26.45
CA SER A 171 -12.16 7.99 -27.26
C SER A 171 -13.67 8.13 -27.34
N SER A 172 -14.22 8.93 -26.43
CA SER A 172 -15.58 9.44 -26.54
C SER A 172 -15.65 10.24 -27.83
N GLN A 173 -16.16 9.63 -28.89
CA GLN A 173 -16.82 10.34 -29.98
C GLN A 173 -18.27 10.56 -29.62
#